data_AF-F4WA85-F1
#
_entry.id   AF-F4WA85-F1
#
_cell.length_a   1.000
_cell.length_b   1.000
_cell.length_c   1.000
_cell.angle_alpha   90.00
_cell.angle_beta   90.00
_cell.angle_gamma   90.00
#
_symmetry.space_group_name_H-M   'P 1'
#
loop_
_entity.id
_entity.type
_entity.pdbx_description
1 polymer ?
#
loop_
_entity_poly.entity_id
_entity_poly.type
_entity_poly.pdbx_seq_one_letter_code
_entity_poly.pdbx_strand_id
1 'polypeptide(L)'
;MKNLHIIIKNTKDPNRLWQKLHNCYKALFTMLPNCKETMFLESYIKLLEWQLAIKQKKRENDEELPLNSSILESLYYACKHHCNTPNDFVTISPMMLSRDHNISPRLYQKVTLQVKAACGGWDDIDRLLLTKGILGNIKLQTHLYIEDVLKVLYKYNAPHAVLEKYLKFIDNLEKRLELAKKLSCHTIVIDIFVQQGDRMVLTDYKAKLQPQSEDYFYAESALHLPNIKWKN
;
A
#
# COMPACT_ATOMS: atom_id res chain seq x y z
N MET A 1 -30.56 16.31 -1.19
CA MET A 1 -29.39 16.10 -2.08
C MET A 1 -29.01 17.32 -2.92
N LYS A 2 -29.88 17.88 -3.77
CA LYS A 2 -29.54 19.04 -4.63
C LYS A 2 -28.98 20.25 -3.86
N ASN A 3 -29.61 20.61 -2.74
CA ASN A 3 -29.14 21.74 -1.91
C ASN A 3 -27.75 21.52 -1.31
N LEU A 4 -27.44 20.30 -0.85
CA LEU A 4 -26.11 19.98 -0.31
C LEU A 4 -25.04 20.07 -1.40
N HIS A 5 -25.32 19.51 -2.58
CA HIS A 5 -24.43 19.59 -3.74
C HIS A 5 -24.18 21.03 -4.20
N ILE A 6 -25.22 21.87 -4.17
CA ILE A 6 -25.14 23.30 -4.48
C ILE A 6 -24.26 24.02 -3.44
N ILE A 7 -24.44 23.75 -2.14
CA ILE A 7 -23.63 24.35 -1.08
C ILE A 7 -22.15 24.00 -1.25
N ILE A 8 -21.85 22.71 -1.47
CA ILE A 8 -20.48 22.21 -1.66
C ILE A 8 -19.85 22.82 -2.91
N LYS A 9 -20.56 22.85 -4.04
CA LYS A 9 -20.02 23.38 -5.30
C LYS A 9 -19.84 24.90 -5.32
N ASN A 10 -20.74 25.63 -4.68
CA ASN A 10 -20.77 27.09 -4.80
C ASN A 10 -20.07 27.82 -3.65
N THR A 11 -19.61 27.13 -2.62
CA THR A 11 -18.90 27.76 -1.50
C THR A 11 -17.41 27.41 -1.57
N LYS A 12 -16.63 28.32 -2.14
CA LYS A 12 -15.16 28.16 -2.29
C LYS A 12 -14.40 28.33 -0.98
N ASP A 13 -14.89 29.20 -0.10
CA ASP A 13 -14.25 29.43 1.21
C ASP A 13 -14.57 28.27 2.18
N PRO A 14 -13.56 27.54 2.69
CA PRO A 14 -13.80 26.31 3.45
C PRO A 14 -14.36 26.56 4.85
N ASN A 15 -14.05 27.69 5.48
CA ASN A 15 -14.64 28.07 6.78
C ASN A 15 -16.14 28.36 6.62
N ARG A 16 -16.50 29.11 5.57
CA ARG A 16 -17.90 29.41 5.22
C ARG A 16 -18.64 28.15 4.78
N LEU A 17 -17.98 27.25 4.06
CA LEU A 17 -18.55 25.95 3.69
C LEU A 17 -18.85 25.13 4.94
N TRP A 18 -17.89 25.00 5.86
CA TRP A 18 -18.06 24.33 7.14
C TRP A 18 -19.25 24.89 7.94
N GLN A 19 -19.34 26.22 8.08
CA GLN A 19 -20.46 26.87 8.77
C GLN A 19 -21.81 26.56 8.12
N LYS A 20 -21.90 26.64 6.79
CA LYS A 20 -23.15 26.34 6.06
C LYS A 20 -23.58 24.89 6.23
N LEU A 21 -22.63 23.95 6.22
CA LEU A 21 -22.91 22.52 6.40
C LEU A 21 -23.37 22.21 7.81
N HIS A 22 -22.74 22.80 8.82
CA HIS A 22 -23.18 22.68 10.23
C HIS A 22 -24.59 23.24 10.44
N ASN A 23 -24.89 24.40 9.86
CA ASN A 23 -26.23 24.98 9.93
C ASN A 23 -27.27 24.11 9.21
N CYS A 24 -26.91 23.56 8.04
CA CYS A 24 -27.75 22.62 7.30
C CYS A 24 -28.02 21.34 8.12
N TYR A 25 -26.99 20.78 8.74
CA TYR A 25 -27.11 19.63 9.64
C TYR A 25 -28.07 19.92 10.79
N LYS A 26 -27.84 21.03 11.52
CA LYS A 26 -28.67 21.42 12.66
C LYS A 26 -30.14 21.61 12.28
N ALA A 27 -30.40 22.26 11.16
CA ALA A 27 -31.75 22.59 10.73
C ALA A 27 -32.53 21.39 10.17
N LEU A 28 -31.86 20.45 9.48
CA LEU A 28 -32.54 19.46 8.65
C LEU A 28 -32.27 18.00 9.03
N PHE A 29 -31.17 17.72 9.73
CA PHE A 29 -30.68 16.34 9.92
C PHE A 29 -30.56 15.91 11.38
N THR A 30 -30.61 16.84 12.35
CA THR A 30 -30.55 16.54 13.80
C THR A 30 -31.56 15.48 14.24
N MET A 31 -32.76 15.48 13.65
CA MET A 31 -33.84 14.53 14.00
C MET A 31 -33.86 13.28 13.10
N LEU A 32 -32.89 13.14 12.18
CA LEU A 32 -32.79 12.05 11.21
C LEU A 32 -31.43 11.35 11.29
N PRO A 33 -30.98 10.87 12.47
CA PRO A 33 -29.61 10.35 12.67
C PRO A 33 -29.30 9.13 11.80
N ASN A 34 -30.32 8.34 11.46
CA ASN A 34 -30.15 7.04 10.81
C ASN A 34 -30.31 7.08 9.29
N CYS A 35 -30.50 8.26 8.66
CA CYS A 35 -30.56 8.33 7.21
C CYS A 35 -29.16 8.46 6.59
N LYS A 36 -29.00 7.92 5.37
CA LYS A 36 -27.71 7.86 4.68
C LYS A 36 -27.14 9.26 4.41
N GLU A 37 -28.01 10.23 4.16
CA GLU A 37 -27.66 11.62 3.93
C GLU A 37 -27.06 12.27 5.17
N THR A 38 -27.59 11.99 6.36
CA THR A 38 -27.01 12.46 7.64
C THR A 38 -25.61 11.87 7.81
N MET A 39 -25.46 10.55 7.64
CA MET A 39 -24.16 9.88 7.75
C MET A 39 -23.13 10.44 6.78
N PHE A 40 -23.54 10.71 5.53
CA PHE A 40 -22.68 11.35 4.53
C PHE A 40 -22.28 12.77 4.94
N LEU A 41 -23.25 13.59 5.38
CA LEU A 41 -23.00 14.98 5.77
C LEU A 41 -22.08 15.06 6.99
N GLU A 42 -22.30 14.24 8.01
CA GLU A 42 -21.43 14.17 9.19
C GLU A 42 -20.02 13.74 8.82
N SER A 43 -19.88 12.70 8.00
CA SER A 43 -18.57 12.25 7.50
C SER A 43 -17.88 13.37 6.72
N TYR A 44 -18.60 14.09 5.86
CA TYR A 44 -18.02 15.18 5.10
C TYR A 44 -17.60 16.37 5.97
N ILE A 45 -18.41 16.74 6.97
CA ILE A 45 -18.07 17.79 7.95
C ILE A 45 -16.81 17.41 8.73
N LYS A 46 -16.73 16.17 9.25
CA LYS A 46 -15.56 15.66 9.97
C LYS A 46 -14.28 15.72 9.12
N LEU A 47 -14.39 15.37 7.83
CA LEU A 47 -13.24 15.45 6.91
C LEU A 47 -12.77 16.90 6.74
N LEU A 48 -13.70 17.83 6.54
CA LEU A 48 -13.35 19.26 6.41
C LEU A 48 -12.72 19.81 7.69
N GLU A 49 -13.23 19.43 8.87
CA GLU A 49 -12.65 19.80 10.17
C GLU A 49 -11.22 19.30 10.29
N TRP A 50 -10.98 18.04 9.91
CA TRP A 50 -9.66 17.44 9.92
C TRP A 50 -8.68 18.17 8.97
N GLN A 51 -9.12 18.49 7.74
CA GLN A 51 -8.30 19.23 6.77
C GLN A 51 -7.99 20.66 7.23
N LEU A 52 -8.96 21.33 7.86
CA LEU A 52 -8.76 22.65 8.46
C LEU A 52 -7.74 22.59 9.62
N ALA A 53 -7.82 21.56 10.47
CA ALA A 53 -6.88 21.36 11.57
C ALA A 53 -5.44 21.16 11.06
N ILE A 54 -5.25 20.41 9.97
CA ILE A 54 -3.94 20.27 9.32
C ILE A 54 -3.44 21.62 8.80
N LYS A 55 -4.29 22.37 8.10
CA LYS A 55 -3.91 23.67 7.56
C LYS A 55 -3.48 24.66 8.65
N GLN A 56 -4.17 24.66 9.80
CA GLN A 56 -3.82 25.50 10.95
C GLN A 56 -2.50 25.09 11.61
N LYS A 57 -2.17 23.80 11.58
CA LYS A 57 -0.94 23.24 12.16
C LYS A 57 0.23 23.16 11.17
N LYS A 58 0.04 23.64 9.93
CA LYS A 58 1.01 23.58 8.84
C LYS A 58 2.28 24.35 9.22
N ARG A 59 3.45 23.75 8.99
CA ARG A 59 4.75 24.43 9.05
C ARG A 59 5.13 24.96 7.66
N GLU A 60 6.03 25.94 7.59
CA GLU A 60 6.38 26.63 6.33
C GLU A 60 6.82 25.69 5.20
N ASN A 61 7.43 24.54 5.53
CA ASN A 61 7.95 23.57 4.56
C ASN A 61 7.05 22.35 4.32
N ASP A 62 5.86 22.29 4.94
CA ASP A 62 4.96 21.15 4.75
C ASP A 62 4.25 21.25 3.40
N GLU A 63 4.14 20.12 2.71
CA GLU A 63 3.33 19.99 1.50
C GLU A 63 1.87 20.37 1.81
N GLU A 64 1.20 21.08 0.89
CA GLU A 64 -0.17 21.52 1.14
C GLU A 64 -1.17 20.46 0.69
N LEU A 65 -2.02 20.00 1.61
CA LEU A 65 -3.23 19.27 1.28
C LEU A 65 -4.33 20.27 0.85
N PRO A 66 -4.84 20.21 -0.38
CA PRO A 66 -5.96 21.05 -0.79
C PRO A 66 -7.18 20.82 0.11
N LEU A 67 -7.85 21.91 0.47
CA LEU A 67 -9.14 21.81 1.16
C LEU A 67 -10.16 21.18 0.22
N ASN A 68 -11.06 20.37 0.77
CA ASN A 68 -12.03 19.56 0.02
C ASN A 68 -11.41 18.41 -0.81
N SER A 69 -10.16 18.02 -0.52
CA SER A 69 -9.62 16.76 -1.01
C SER A 69 -10.48 15.57 -0.57
N SER A 70 -10.49 14.52 -1.38
CA SER A 70 -11.19 13.28 -1.07
C SER A 70 -10.63 12.61 0.19
N ILE A 71 -11.38 11.67 0.78
CA ILE A 71 -10.91 10.84 1.89
C ILE A 71 -9.64 10.07 1.50
N LEU A 72 -9.55 9.62 0.23
CA LEU A 72 -8.40 8.86 -0.25
C LEU A 72 -7.13 9.73 -0.31
N GLU A 73 -7.23 10.95 -0.85
CA GLU A 73 -6.12 11.91 -0.90
C GLU A 73 -5.70 12.33 0.51
N SER A 74 -6.68 12.59 1.37
CA SER A 74 -6.46 12.91 2.80
C SER A 74 -5.75 11.77 3.52
N LEU A 75 -6.13 10.52 3.27
CA LEU A 75 -5.48 9.34 3.84
C LEU A 75 -4.05 9.19 3.33
N TYR A 76 -3.82 9.39 2.03
CA TYR A 76 -2.48 9.34 1.45
C TYR A 76 -1.57 10.38 2.11
N TYR A 77 -2.06 11.62 2.24
CA TYR A 77 -1.36 12.69 2.94
C TYR A 77 -1.07 12.33 4.41
N ALA A 78 -2.06 11.83 5.14
CA ALA A 78 -1.91 11.43 6.53
C ALA A 78 -0.86 10.31 6.70
N CYS A 79 -0.89 9.30 5.84
CA CYS A 79 0.11 8.23 5.85
C CYS A 79 1.52 8.74 5.54
N LYS A 80 1.65 9.73 4.65
CA LYS A 80 2.94 10.30 4.24
C LYS A 80 3.57 11.18 5.31
N HIS A 81 2.78 12.03 5.96
CA HIS A 81 3.30 13.07 6.85
C HIS A 81 3.06 12.79 8.34
N HIS A 82 2.10 11.93 8.68
CA HIS A 82 1.59 11.81 10.05
C HIS A 82 1.53 10.38 10.59
N CYS A 83 2.24 9.41 9.99
CA CYS A 83 2.30 8.05 10.52
C CYS A 83 2.97 7.95 11.91
N ASN A 84 3.90 8.85 12.24
CA ASN A 84 4.68 8.84 13.49
C ASN A 84 4.42 10.09 14.35
N THR A 85 3.24 10.70 14.22
CA THR A 85 2.91 11.92 14.97
C THR A 85 2.98 11.69 16.49
N PRO A 86 3.60 12.61 17.25
CA PRO A 86 3.55 12.60 18.71
C PRO A 86 2.10 12.62 19.24
N ASN A 87 1.92 12.23 20.50
CA ASN A 87 0.59 12.11 21.12
C ASN A 87 -0.30 13.35 20.97
N ASP A 88 0.28 14.56 20.92
CA ASP A 88 -0.46 15.84 20.76
C ASP A 88 -1.07 16.03 19.35
N PHE A 89 -0.69 15.18 18.40
CA PHE A 89 -1.14 15.18 17.01
C PHE A 89 -1.94 13.92 16.65
N VAL A 90 -2.38 13.13 17.64
CA VAL A 90 -3.16 11.90 17.42
C VAL A 90 -4.40 12.18 16.58
N THR A 91 -5.06 13.33 16.76
CA THR A 91 -6.28 13.69 16.01
C THR A 91 -6.08 13.84 14.50
N ILE A 92 -4.85 14.15 14.04
CA ILE A 92 -4.53 14.24 12.61
C ILE A 92 -3.85 12.97 12.07
N SER A 93 -3.72 11.93 12.89
CA SER A 93 -3.09 10.68 12.50
C SER A 93 -3.91 9.90 11.46
N PRO A 94 -3.26 9.11 10.59
CA PRO A 94 -3.96 8.28 9.61
C PRO A 94 -4.87 7.24 10.26
N MET A 95 -4.54 6.75 11.46
CA MET A 95 -5.40 5.82 12.21
C MET A 95 -6.72 6.46 12.63
N MET A 96 -6.68 7.69 13.15
CA MET A 96 -7.89 8.41 13.54
C MET A 96 -8.77 8.70 12.32
N LEU A 97 -8.18 9.19 11.23
CA LEU A 97 -8.90 9.40 9.98
C LEU A 97 -9.54 8.10 9.46
N SER A 98 -8.81 6.99 9.52
CA SER A 98 -9.32 5.67 9.11
C SER A 98 -10.54 5.25 9.92
N ARG A 99 -10.51 5.46 11.24
CA ARG A 99 -11.61 5.11 12.13
C ARG A 99 -12.82 6.01 11.90
N ASP A 100 -12.61 7.32 11.84
CA ASP A 100 -13.70 8.30 11.78
C ASP A 100 -14.47 8.24 10.45
N HIS A 101 -13.83 7.76 9.37
CA HIS A 101 -14.46 7.55 8.06
C HIS A 101 -14.72 6.08 7.70
N ASN A 102 -14.59 5.15 8.65
CA ASN A 102 -14.80 3.71 8.42
C ASN A 102 -14.01 3.16 7.22
N ILE A 103 -12.77 3.60 7.05
CA ILE A 103 -11.88 3.13 5.99
C ILE A 103 -11.55 1.67 6.27
N SER A 104 -11.79 0.81 5.28
CA SER A 104 -11.51 -0.63 5.43
C SER A 104 -10.02 -0.89 5.72
N PRO A 105 -9.68 -1.90 6.56
CA PRO A 105 -8.29 -2.26 6.83
C PRO A 105 -7.49 -2.55 5.56
N ARG A 106 -8.13 -3.15 4.54
CA ARG A 106 -7.53 -3.40 3.23
C ARG A 106 -7.13 -2.12 2.51
N LEU A 107 -8.02 -1.11 2.46
CA LEU A 107 -7.70 0.18 1.81
C LEU A 107 -6.62 0.93 2.58
N TYR A 108 -6.71 0.96 3.92
CA TYR A 108 -5.71 1.57 4.77
C TYR A 108 -4.32 0.98 4.55
N GLN A 109 -4.21 -0.35 4.59
CA GLN A 109 -2.93 -1.04 4.36
C GLN A 109 -2.40 -0.81 2.94
N LYS A 110 -3.28 -0.78 1.92
CA LYS A 110 -2.88 -0.47 0.54
C LYS A 110 -2.26 0.92 0.41
N VAL A 111 -2.90 1.94 0.99
CA VAL A 111 -2.39 3.32 0.92
C VAL A 111 -1.09 3.46 1.70
N THR A 112 -1.03 2.88 2.91
CA THR A 112 0.20 2.88 3.73
C THR A 112 1.37 2.20 2.99
N LEU A 113 1.11 1.06 2.35
CA LEU A 113 2.09 0.35 1.52
C LEU A 113 2.60 1.22 0.37
N GLN A 114 1.68 1.87 -0.37
CA GLN A 114 2.03 2.73 -1.49
C GLN A 114 2.89 3.92 -1.07
N VAL A 115 2.56 4.56 0.05
CA VAL A 115 3.32 5.68 0.61
C VAL A 115 4.73 5.23 1.01
N LYS A 116 4.84 4.14 1.78
CA LYS A 116 6.14 3.62 2.23
C LYS A 116 7.03 3.19 1.07
N ALA A 117 6.44 2.55 0.06
CA ALA A 117 7.15 2.15 -1.15
C ALA A 117 7.63 3.36 -1.97
N ALA A 118 6.81 4.41 -2.08
CA ALA A 118 7.21 5.66 -2.75
C ALA A 118 8.40 6.35 -2.06
N CYS A 119 8.57 6.15 -0.75
CA CYS A 119 9.71 6.65 0.02
C CYS A 119 10.92 5.69 0.01
N GLY A 120 10.86 4.55 -0.68
CA GLY A 120 11.89 3.52 -0.62
C GLY A 120 12.07 2.86 0.76
N GLY A 121 11.06 2.98 1.64
CA GLY A 121 11.10 2.49 3.01
C GLY A 121 10.84 0.98 3.11
N TRP A 122 11.69 0.15 2.52
CA TRP A 122 11.48 -1.30 2.43
C TRP A 122 11.42 -2.00 3.80
N ASP A 123 12.24 -1.57 4.76
CA ASP A 123 12.22 -2.09 6.13
C ASP A 123 10.92 -1.76 6.88
N ASP A 124 10.36 -0.59 6.59
CA ASP A 124 9.06 -0.20 7.14
C ASP A 124 7.92 -1.02 6.54
N ILE A 125 8.05 -1.45 5.28
CA ILE A 125 7.10 -2.35 4.65
C ILE A 125 7.20 -3.75 5.27
N ASP A 126 8.40 -4.20 5.65
CA ASP A 126 8.56 -5.43 6.41
C ASP A 126 7.84 -5.37 7.75
N ARG A 127 8.01 -4.27 8.50
CA ARG A 127 7.30 -4.07 9.77
C ARG A 127 5.77 -4.02 9.58
N LEU A 128 5.31 -3.55 8.43
CA LEU A 128 3.89 -3.46 8.09
C LEU A 128 3.29 -4.83 7.70
N LEU A 129 4.03 -5.64 6.96
CA LEU A 129 3.51 -6.84 6.30
C LEU A 129 4.00 -8.15 6.92
N LEU A 130 5.04 -8.13 7.74
CA LEU A 130 5.68 -9.32 8.27
C LEU A 130 5.56 -9.35 9.79
N THR A 131 5.32 -10.55 10.31
CA THR A 131 5.27 -10.81 11.75
C THR A 131 6.05 -12.07 12.09
N LYS A 132 6.57 -12.14 13.32
CA LYS A 132 7.27 -13.32 13.81
C LYS A 132 6.26 -14.33 14.34
N GLY A 133 6.30 -15.55 13.82
CA GLY A 133 5.53 -16.68 14.32
C GLY A 133 6.12 -17.29 15.59
N ILE A 134 5.35 -18.21 16.19
CA ILE A 134 5.63 -18.87 17.48
C ILE A 134 6.97 -19.64 17.48
N LEU A 135 7.49 -20.02 16.31
CA LEU A 135 8.76 -20.74 16.12
C LEU A 135 9.84 -19.89 15.45
N GLY A 136 9.70 -18.56 15.44
CA GLY A 136 10.63 -17.65 14.76
C GLY A 136 10.45 -17.55 13.24
N ASN A 137 9.59 -18.39 12.64
CA ASN A 137 9.24 -18.29 11.23
C ASN A 137 8.54 -16.97 10.92
N ILE A 138 8.98 -16.29 9.87
CA ILE A 138 8.35 -15.05 9.39
C ILE A 138 7.06 -15.40 8.66
N LYS A 139 5.96 -14.71 9.00
CA LYS A 139 4.66 -14.86 8.36
C LYS A 139 4.21 -13.54 7.74
N LEU A 140 3.49 -13.63 6.63
CA LEU A 140 2.84 -12.50 6.00
C LEU A 140 1.54 -12.16 6.75
N GLN A 141 1.47 -10.96 7.34
CA GLN A 141 0.30 -10.40 8.00
C GLN A 141 -0.28 -9.27 7.13
N THR A 142 -1.21 -9.64 6.25
CA THR A 142 -1.75 -8.70 5.26
C THR A 142 -3.24 -8.94 4.99
N HIS A 143 -3.95 -7.85 4.70
CA HIS A 143 -5.31 -7.83 4.14
C HIS A 143 -5.30 -7.75 2.61
N LEU A 144 -4.12 -7.72 2.00
CA LEU A 144 -3.91 -7.65 0.56
C LEU A 144 -3.50 -9.01 0.01
N TYR A 145 -3.89 -9.30 -1.22
CA TYR A 145 -3.30 -10.41 -1.96
C TYR A 145 -1.82 -10.12 -2.21
N ILE A 146 -0.98 -11.15 -2.11
CA ILE A 146 0.48 -11.03 -2.27
C ILE A 146 0.85 -10.49 -3.66
N GLU A 147 0.05 -10.78 -4.69
CA GLU A 147 0.24 -10.24 -6.04
C GLU A 147 0.01 -8.73 -6.08
N ASP A 148 -0.94 -8.21 -5.29
CA ASP A 148 -1.18 -6.77 -5.20
C ASP A 148 -0.05 -6.07 -4.43
N VAL A 149 0.55 -6.74 -3.44
CA VAL A 149 1.76 -6.26 -2.75
C VAL A 149 2.91 -6.17 -3.76
N LEU A 150 3.20 -7.25 -4.48
CA LEU A 150 4.28 -7.30 -5.47
C LEU A 150 4.11 -6.26 -6.57
N LYS A 151 2.88 -6.05 -7.07
CA LYS A 151 2.59 -4.98 -8.04
C LYS A 151 2.95 -3.59 -7.51
N VAL A 152 2.65 -3.30 -6.24
CA VAL A 152 2.99 -2.01 -5.64
C VAL A 152 4.50 -1.88 -5.48
N LEU A 153 5.17 -2.90 -4.96
CA LEU A 153 6.63 -2.90 -4.81
C LEU A 153 7.34 -2.69 -6.14
N TYR A 154 6.94 -3.44 -7.17
CA TYR A 154 7.51 -3.32 -8.51
C TYR A 154 7.26 -1.93 -9.12
N LYS A 155 6.04 -1.39 -8.98
CA LYS A 155 5.69 -0.04 -9.46
C LYS A 155 6.62 1.04 -8.90
N TYR A 156 7.09 0.87 -7.66
CA TYR A 156 8.00 1.82 -7.00
C TYR A 156 9.47 1.37 -7.03
N ASN A 157 9.84 0.52 -8.00
CA ASN A 157 11.23 0.09 -8.24
C ASN A 157 11.90 -0.54 -7.02
N ALA A 158 11.16 -1.39 -6.28
CA ALA A 158 11.77 -2.17 -5.21
C ALA A 158 12.94 -3.03 -5.76
N PRO A 159 14.06 -3.13 -5.03
CA PRO A 159 15.15 -4.01 -5.41
C PRO A 159 14.68 -5.46 -5.57
N HIS A 160 15.30 -6.21 -6.49
CA HIS A 160 14.94 -7.61 -6.73
C HIS A 160 14.95 -8.44 -5.42
N ALA A 161 15.95 -8.25 -4.56
CA ALA A 161 16.00 -8.92 -3.24
C ALA A 161 14.75 -8.70 -2.37
N VAL A 162 14.12 -7.52 -2.46
CA VAL A 162 12.85 -7.23 -1.76
C VAL A 162 11.71 -8.01 -2.41
N LEU A 163 11.59 -7.97 -3.74
CA LEU A 163 10.57 -8.71 -4.49
C LEU A 163 10.66 -10.23 -4.25
N GLU A 164 11.87 -10.77 -4.28
CA GLU A 164 12.16 -12.19 -4.06
C GLU A 164 11.74 -12.66 -2.67
N LYS A 165 11.97 -11.84 -1.64
CA LYS A 165 11.49 -12.12 -0.29
C LYS A 165 9.98 -12.30 -0.26
N TYR A 166 9.22 -11.46 -0.97
CA TYR A 166 7.77 -11.56 -1.01
C TYR A 166 7.25 -12.68 -1.92
N LEU A 167 7.96 -12.99 -3.01
CA LEU A 167 7.64 -14.14 -3.88
C LEU A 167 7.67 -15.48 -3.13
N LYS A 168 8.53 -15.61 -2.10
CA LYS A 168 8.61 -16.83 -1.27
C LYS A 168 7.31 -17.15 -0.50
N PHE A 169 6.42 -16.18 -0.31
CA PHE A 169 5.10 -16.41 0.32
C PHE A 169 4.02 -16.94 -0.65
N ILE A 170 4.34 -17.15 -1.93
CA ILE A 170 3.40 -17.72 -2.91
C ILE A 170 3.54 -19.24 -2.92
N ASP A 171 2.63 -19.96 -2.28
CA ASP A 171 2.76 -21.42 -2.12
C ASP A 171 2.71 -22.20 -3.46
N ASN A 172 1.89 -21.73 -4.41
CA ASN A 172 1.82 -22.35 -5.73
C ASN A 172 3.10 -22.06 -6.53
N LEU A 173 3.88 -23.11 -6.79
CA LEU A 173 5.18 -23.03 -7.45
C LEU A 173 5.09 -22.48 -8.88
N GLU A 174 4.07 -22.86 -9.64
CA GLU A 174 3.87 -22.41 -11.02
C GLU A 174 3.52 -20.92 -11.07
N LYS A 175 2.63 -20.47 -10.20
CA LYS A 175 2.28 -19.05 -10.05
C LYS A 175 3.48 -18.21 -9.59
N ARG A 176 4.27 -18.74 -8.65
CA ARG A 176 5.51 -18.12 -8.18
C ARG A 176 6.49 -17.94 -9.33
N LEU A 177 6.67 -18.98 -10.16
CA LEU A 177 7.53 -18.96 -11.34
C LEU A 177 7.06 -17.93 -12.38
N GLU A 178 5.76 -17.88 -12.67
CA GLU A 178 5.17 -16.91 -13.59
C GLU A 178 5.45 -15.47 -13.15
N LEU A 179 5.18 -15.17 -11.88
CA LEU A 179 5.42 -13.84 -11.32
C LEU A 179 6.90 -13.48 -11.24
N ALA A 180 7.77 -14.42 -10.87
CA ALA A 180 9.21 -14.20 -10.83
C ALA A 180 9.77 -13.84 -12.22
N LYS A 181 9.33 -14.54 -13.27
CA LYS A 181 9.68 -14.19 -14.66
C LYS A 181 9.18 -12.80 -15.05
N LYS A 182 7.91 -12.49 -14.73
CA LYS A 182 7.31 -11.18 -15.04
C LYS A 182 8.02 -10.01 -14.35
N LEU A 183 8.53 -10.25 -13.14
CA LEU A 183 9.22 -9.25 -12.32
C LEU A 183 10.74 -9.25 -12.54
N SER A 184 11.27 -10.09 -13.44
CA SER A 184 12.72 -10.27 -13.69
C SER A 184 13.52 -10.68 -12.43
N CYS A 185 12.89 -11.40 -11.50
CA CYS A 185 13.56 -12.00 -10.34
C CYS A 185 14.21 -13.32 -10.74
N HIS A 186 15.34 -13.24 -11.45
CA HIS A 186 15.97 -14.40 -12.10
C HIS A 186 16.45 -15.45 -11.10
N THR A 187 16.95 -15.06 -9.92
CA THR A 187 17.38 -16.00 -8.87
C THR A 187 16.26 -16.96 -8.46
N ILE A 188 15.04 -16.44 -8.22
CA ILE A 188 13.89 -17.29 -7.88
C ILE A 188 13.50 -18.21 -9.04
N VAL A 189 13.60 -17.75 -10.28
CA VAL A 189 13.32 -18.60 -11.45
C VAL A 189 14.31 -19.78 -11.53
N ILE A 190 15.59 -19.50 -11.33
CA ILE A 190 16.66 -20.51 -11.34
C ILE A 190 16.46 -21.51 -10.19
N ASP A 191 16.18 -21.04 -8.99
CA ASP A 191 15.92 -21.89 -7.81
C ASP A 191 14.74 -22.85 -8.05
N ILE A 192 13.68 -22.37 -8.71
CA ILE A 192 12.51 -23.20 -9.03
C ILE A 192 12.88 -24.28 -10.06
N PHE A 193 13.65 -23.96 -11.09
CA PHE A 193 14.09 -24.97 -12.08
C PHE A 193 15.03 -26.01 -11.47
N VAL A 194 15.93 -25.57 -10.59
CA VAL A 194 16.74 -26.45 -9.74
C VAL A 194 15.86 -27.38 -8.91
N GLN A 195 14.83 -26.85 -8.25
CA GLN A 195 13.90 -27.65 -7.44
C GLN A 195 13.10 -28.66 -8.29
N GLN A 196 12.75 -28.31 -9.52
CA GLN A 196 12.05 -29.20 -10.45
C GLN A 196 12.98 -30.28 -11.04
N GLY A 197 14.29 -30.06 -10.97
CA GLY A 197 15.33 -30.94 -11.50
C GLY A 197 15.34 -31.00 -13.02
N ASP A 198 14.85 -29.97 -13.72
CA ASP A 198 14.80 -29.97 -15.20
C ASP A 198 16.01 -29.24 -15.78
N ARG A 199 16.97 -30.02 -16.29
CA ARG A 199 18.24 -29.47 -16.78
C ARG A 199 18.08 -28.73 -18.09
N MET A 200 17.20 -29.22 -18.98
CA MET A 200 16.95 -28.60 -20.28
C MET A 200 16.34 -27.21 -20.10
N VAL A 201 15.31 -27.10 -19.26
CA VAL A 201 14.63 -25.83 -19.01
C VAL A 201 15.56 -24.79 -18.39
N LEU A 202 16.42 -25.19 -17.44
CA LEU A 202 17.40 -24.26 -16.85
C LEU A 202 18.46 -23.82 -17.88
N THR A 203 18.90 -24.72 -18.75
CA THR A 203 19.87 -24.42 -19.82
C THR A 203 19.28 -23.42 -20.83
N ASP A 204 18.04 -23.66 -21.26
CA ASP A 204 17.31 -22.77 -22.17
C ASP A 204 17.04 -21.40 -21.54
N TYR A 205 16.78 -21.36 -20.23
CA TYR A 205 16.58 -20.11 -19.51
C TYR A 205 17.89 -19.32 -19.38
N LYS A 206 19.00 -19.99 -19.02
CA LYS A 206 20.34 -19.38 -18.98
C LYS A 206 20.70 -18.70 -20.30
N ALA A 207 20.38 -19.33 -21.43
CA ALA A 207 20.64 -18.77 -22.76
C ALA A 207 19.88 -17.47 -23.06
N LYS A 208 18.81 -17.17 -22.31
CA LYS A 208 18.02 -15.92 -22.42
C LYS A 208 18.50 -14.83 -21.46
N LEU A 209 19.34 -15.16 -20.49
CA LEU A 209 19.92 -14.18 -19.58
C LEU A 209 21.01 -13.39 -20.29
N GLN A 210 21.26 -12.17 -19.82
CA GLN A 210 22.35 -11.36 -20.31
C GLN A 210 23.69 -12.10 -20.09
N PRO A 211 24.50 -12.35 -21.13
CA PRO A 211 25.79 -13.00 -20.97
C PRO A 211 26.68 -12.25 -19.97
N GLN A 212 27.36 -12.99 -19.10
CA GLN A 212 28.25 -12.46 -18.04
C GLN A 212 27.56 -11.63 -16.96
N SER A 213 26.22 -11.64 -16.87
CA SER A 213 25.53 -11.08 -15.69
C SER A 213 25.67 -12.00 -14.47
N GLU A 214 25.38 -11.46 -13.28
CA GLU A 214 25.35 -12.25 -12.04
C GLU A 214 24.36 -13.42 -12.15
N ASP A 215 23.18 -13.19 -12.73
CA ASP A 215 22.17 -14.23 -12.94
C ASP A 215 22.63 -15.32 -13.91
N TYR A 216 23.40 -14.95 -14.95
CA TYR A 216 23.99 -15.91 -15.88
C TYR A 216 24.97 -16.85 -15.15
N PHE A 217 25.87 -16.28 -14.34
CA PHE A 217 26.81 -17.07 -13.53
C PHE A 217 26.11 -17.90 -12.46
N TYR A 218 25.04 -17.38 -11.86
CA TYR A 218 24.21 -18.14 -10.91
C TYR A 218 23.57 -19.35 -11.60
N ALA A 219 22.96 -19.17 -12.77
CA ALA A 219 22.39 -20.27 -13.55
C ALA A 219 23.45 -21.30 -13.98
N GLU A 220 24.63 -20.84 -14.42
CA GLU A 220 25.75 -21.72 -14.78
C GLU A 220 26.20 -22.56 -13.58
N SER A 221 26.39 -21.91 -12.41
CA SER A 221 26.78 -22.60 -11.18
C SER A 221 25.73 -23.60 -10.72
N ALA A 222 24.45 -23.24 -10.85
CA ALA A 222 23.33 -24.09 -10.49
C ALA A 222 23.28 -25.39 -11.33
N LEU A 223 23.61 -25.34 -12.62
CA LEU A 223 23.67 -26.51 -13.50
C LEU A 223 24.74 -27.53 -13.10
N HIS A 224 25.78 -27.11 -12.39
CA HIS A 224 26.91 -27.96 -11.95
C HIS A 224 26.78 -28.43 -10.50
N LEU A 225 25.65 -28.18 -9.83
CA LEU A 225 25.43 -28.65 -8.46
C LEU A 225 25.39 -30.19 -8.41
N PRO A 226 26.28 -30.84 -7.64
CA PRO A 226 26.45 -32.29 -7.65
C PRO A 226 25.28 -33.05 -7.00
N ASN A 227 24.47 -32.38 -6.20
CA ASN A 227 23.40 -32.99 -5.39
C ASN A 227 22.02 -32.95 -6.06
N ILE A 228 21.90 -32.42 -7.28
CA ILE A 228 20.62 -32.34 -8.00
C ILE A 228 20.44 -33.58 -8.87
N LYS A 229 19.30 -34.26 -8.68
CA LYS A 229 18.85 -35.34 -9.59
C LYS A 229 18.19 -34.74 -10.81
N TRP A 230 19.00 -34.44 -11.83
CA TRP A 230 18.51 -33.91 -13.09
C TRP A 230 17.69 -34.95 -13.84
N LYS A 231 16.51 -34.52 -14.31
CA LYS A 231 15.75 -35.17 -15.38
C LYS A 231 16.46 -34.81 -16.68
N ASN A 232 16.71 -35.83 -17.50
CA ASN A 232 17.28 -35.66 -18.83
C ASN A 232 16.25 -35.05 -19.77
#